data_AF-A0A7S0M821-F1
#
_entry.id   AF-A0A7S0M821-F1
#
_cell.length_a   1.000
_cell.length_b   1.000
_cell.length_c   1.000
_cell.angle_alpha   90.00
_cell.angle_beta   90.00
_cell.angle_gamma   90.00
#
_symmetry.space_group_name_H-M   'P 1'
#
loop_
_entity.id
_entity.type
_entity.pdbx_description
1 polymer ?
#
loop_
_entity_poly.entity_id
_entity_poly.type
_entity_poly.pdbx_seq_one_letter_code
_entity_poly.pdbx_strand_id
1 'polypeptide(L)'
;GMRAPPPPPPPAQAPPPPKEWNKAQQRFLDSMRRIESSCQAQIQALKGCAGEEGCQRATLAKDVCFAEAVCPKDAAAFIRALEKGVDMEGAYDRMLECNHRFKTDGERLFT
;
A
#
# COMPACT_ATOMS: atom_id res chain seq x y z
N GLY A 1 -0.22 30.05 -40.54
CA GLY A 1 -0.76 28.89 -39.79
C GLY A 1 0.38 28.22 -39.07
N MET A 2 0.44 28.36 -37.74
CA MET A 2 1.45 27.67 -36.93
C MET A 2 0.94 26.25 -36.64
N ARG A 3 1.70 25.24 -37.05
CA ARG A 3 1.43 23.84 -36.72
C ARG A 3 1.73 23.61 -35.24
N ALA A 4 0.80 22.97 -34.54
CA ALA A 4 1.02 22.53 -33.17
C ALA A 4 2.15 21.48 -33.11
N PRO A 5 2.97 21.47 -32.04
CA PRO A 5 3.98 20.45 -31.84
C PRO A 5 3.33 19.07 -31.63
N PRO A 6 4.02 17.98 -32.01
CA PRO A 6 3.52 16.63 -31.77
C PRO A 6 3.44 16.33 -30.27
N PRO A 7 2.52 15.46 -29.84
CA PRO A 7 2.44 15.03 -28.46
C PRO A 7 3.71 14.26 -28.04
N PRO A 8 4.07 14.29 -26.75
CA PRO A 8 5.18 13.49 -26.24
C PRO A 8 4.89 12.00 -26.40
N PRO A 9 5.94 11.17 -26.57
CA PRO A 9 5.76 9.72 -26.61
C PRO A 9 5.16 9.22 -25.27
N PRO A 10 4.38 8.13 -25.30
CA PRO A 10 3.88 7.51 -24.08
C PRO A 10 5.06 7.07 -23.20
N PRO A 11 4.90 7.06 -21.86
CA PRO A 11 5.93 6.59 -20.95
C PRO A 11 6.35 5.17 -21.32
N ALA A 12 7.65 4.90 -21.21
CA ALA A 12 8.21 3.59 -21.49
C ALA A 12 7.45 2.53 -20.68
N GLN A 13 6.87 1.56 -21.38
CA GLN A 13 6.20 0.42 -20.75
C GLN A 13 7.24 -0.34 -19.92
N ALA A 14 6.89 -0.67 -18.68
CA ALA A 14 7.74 -1.49 -17.83
C ALA A 14 8.09 -2.81 -18.57
N PRO A 15 9.33 -3.31 -18.43
CA PRO A 15 9.75 -4.53 -19.12
C PRO A 15 8.79 -5.69 -18.76
N PRO A 16 8.47 -6.57 -19.73
CA PRO A 16 7.65 -7.73 -19.45
C PRO A 16 8.33 -8.60 -18.37
N PRO A 17 7.56 -9.19 -17.44
CA PRO A 17 8.15 -10.02 -16.39
C PRO A 17 8.92 -11.20 -17.00
N PRO A 18 10.05 -11.62 -16.40
CA PRO A 18 10.81 -12.78 -16.85
C PRO A 18 9.96 -14.06 -16.78
N LYS A 19 10.32 -15.05 -17.62
CA LYS A 19 9.43 -16.13 -18.06
C LYS A 19 8.91 -17.05 -16.95
N GLU A 20 9.52 -17.10 -15.76
CA GLU A 20 8.93 -17.69 -14.55
C GLU A 20 9.46 -16.96 -13.30
N TRP A 21 8.58 -16.40 -12.49
CA TRP A 21 8.93 -15.90 -11.16
C TRP A 21 9.30 -17.06 -10.25
N ASN A 22 10.35 -16.90 -9.44
CA ASN A 22 10.71 -17.89 -8.45
C ASN A 22 9.62 -18.00 -7.37
N LYS A 23 9.65 -19.08 -6.59
CA LYS A 23 8.65 -19.37 -5.56
C LYS A 23 8.47 -18.23 -4.54
N ALA A 24 9.52 -17.48 -4.21
CA ALA A 24 9.44 -16.36 -3.28
C ALA A 24 8.74 -15.15 -3.91
N GLN A 25 9.10 -14.79 -5.15
CA GLN A 25 8.44 -13.75 -5.94
C GLN A 25 6.94 -14.06 -6.11
N GLN A 26 6.59 -15.28 -6.50
CA GLN A 26 5.19 -15.70 -6.65
C GLN A 26 4.42 -15.60 -5.33
N ARG A 27 5.01 -16.07 -4.22
CA ARG A 27 4.38 -15.98 -2.89
C ARG A 27 4.14 -14.53 -2.48
N PHE A 28 5.09 -13.64 -2.71
CA PHE A 28 4.92 -12.22 -2.39
C PHE A 28 3.75 -11.62 -3.18
N LEU A 29 3.67 -11.90 -4.47
CA LEU A 29 2.60 -11.37 -5.33
C LEU A 29 1.22 -11.97 -5.00
N ASP A 30 1.17 -13.26 -4.66
CA ASP A 30 -0.05 -13.90 -4.18
C ASP A 30 -0.51 -13.32 -2.84
N SER A 31 0.43 -12.93 -1.98
CA SER A 31 0.13 -12.23 -0.73
C SER A 31 -0.40 -10.82 -1.00
N MET A 32 0.30 -10.03 -1.83
CA MET A 32 -0.14 -8.68 -2.22
C MET A 32 -1.55 -8.71 -2.81
N ARG A 33 -1.82 -9.62 -3.76
CA ARG A 33 -3.14 -9.76 -4.38
C ARG A 33 -4.22 -10.08 -3.34
N ARG A 34 -3.94 -10.96 -2.38
CA ARG A 34 -4.88 -11.31 -1.32
C ARG A 34 -5.17 -10.13 -0.40
N ILE A 35 -4.12 -9.40 0.01
CA ILE A 35 -4.23 -8.22 0.87
C ILE A 35 -5.01 -7.11 0.16
N GLU A 36 -4.67 -6.81 -1.10
CA GLU A 36 -5.39 -5.82 -1.89
C GLU A 36 -6.86 -6.21 -2.06
N SER A 37 -7.13 -7.48 -2.33
CA SER A 37 -8.51 -7.98 -2.44
C SER A 37 -9.28 -7.86 -1.12
N SER A 38 -8.67 -8.13 0.03
CA SER A 38 -9.33 -7.98 1.32
C SER A 38 -9.52 -6.51 1.72
N CYS A 39 -8.60 -5.63 1.31
CA CYS A 39 -8.63 -4.20 1.59
C CYS A 39 -9.28 -3.36 0.49
N GLN A 40 -9.96 -3.99 -0.47
CA GLN A 40 -10.50 -3.34 -1.66
C GLN A 40 -11.42 -2.16 -1.29
N ALA A 41 -12.26 -2.30 -0.27
CA ALA A 41 -13.18 -1.23 0.15
C ALA A 41 -12.42 0.04 0.60
N GLN A 42 -11.37 -0.12 1.40
CA GLN A 42 -10.53 0.97 1.90
C GLN A 42 -9.71 1.60 0.77
N ILE A 43 -9.20 0.78 -0.15
CA ILE A 43 -8.49 1.27 -1.34
C ILE A 43 -9.43 2.12 -2.21
N GLN A 44 -10.68 1.68 -2.42
CA GLN A 44 -11.65 2.46 -3.20
C GLN A 44 -12.09 3.74 -2.46
N ALA A 45 -12.26 3.67 -1.14
CA ALA A 45 -12.54 4.85 -0.33
C ALA A 45 -11.44 5.91 -0.45
N LEU A 46 -10.17 5.50 -0.51
CA LEU A 46 -9.06 6.43 -0.72
C LEU A 46 -9.04 7.02 -2.15
N LYS A 47 -9.41 6.24 -3.16
CA LYS A 47 -9.50 6.75 -4.54
C LYS A 47 -10.65 7.75 -4.75
N GLY A 48 -11.74 7.57 -4.02
CA GLY A 48 -12.94 8.41 -4.09
C GLY A 48 -13.04 9.47 -2.99
N CYS A 49 -12.01 9.65 -2.16
CA CYS A 49 -12.06 10.61 -1.06
C CYS A 49 -12.13 12.05 -1.59
N ALA A 50 -12.81 12.91 -0.84
CA ALA A 50 -12.86 14.34 -1.09
C ALA A 50 -12.56 15.09 0.22
N GLY A 51 -11.80 16.18 0.10
CA GLY A 51 -11.34 16.94 1.26
C GLY A 51 -10.21 16.26 2.03
N GLU A 52 -9.46 17.07 2.78
CA GLU A 52 -8.26 16.63 3.50
C GLU A 52 -8.58 15.59 4.57
N GLU A 53 -9.55 15.86 5.43
CA GLU A 53 -9.95 14.95 6.52
C GLU A 53 -10.47 13.61 5.98
N GLY A 54 -11.28 13.64 4.92
CA GLY A 54 -11.82 12.45 4.28
C GLY A 54 -10.72 11.56 3.71
N CYS A 55 -9.74 12.15 3.04
CA CYS A 55 -8.59 11.44 2.48
C CYS A 55 -7.63 10.92 3.57
N GLN A 56 -7.41 11.68 4.64
CA GLN A 56 -6.62 11.21 5.78
C GLN A 56 -7.27 10.00 6.45
N ARG A 57 -8.59 10.04 6.68
CA ARG A 57 -9.34 8.92 7.26
C ARG A 57 -9.31 7.69 6.36
N ALA A 58 -9.47 7.86 5.05
CA ALA A 58 -9.39 6.76 4.09
C ALA A 58 -7.96 6.18 4.01
N THR A 59 -6.93 7.03 4.11
CA THR A 59 -5.53 6.60 4.16
C THR A 59 -5.27 5.74 5.38
N LEU A 60 -5.66 6.23 6.56
CA LEU A 60 -5.54 5.52 7.82
C LEU A 60 -6.23 4.15 7.75
N ALA A 61 -7.48 4.12 7.26
CA ALA A 61 -8.23 2.87 7.14
C ALA A 61 -7.53 1.86 6.21
N LYS A 62 -6.95 2.32 5.10
CA LYS A 62 -6.17 1.48 4.18
C LYS A 62 -4.88 0.99 4.84
N ASP A 63 -4.14 1.85 5.53
CA ASP A 63 -2.89 1.47 6.19
C ASP A 63 -3.10 0.45 7.32
N VAL A 64 -4.16 0.61 8.12
CA VAL A 64 -4.58 -0.38 9.13
C VAL A 64 -4.96 -1.70 8.47
N CYS A 65 -5.78 -1.69 7.42
CA CYS A 65 -6.20 -2.94 6.76
C CYS A 65 -5.00 -3.74 6.22
N PHE A 66 -4.03 -3.06 5.61
CA PHE A 66 -2.79 -3.70 5.19
C PHE A 66 -2.02 -4.27 6.39
N ALA A 67 -1.87 -3.48 7.44
CA ALA A 67 -1.14 -3.88 8.64
C ALA A 67 -1.80 -5.06 9.38
N GLU A 68 -3.13 -5.17 9.40
CA GLU A 68 -3.83 -6.32 9.97
C GLU A 68 -3.42 -7.63 9.28
N ALA A 69 -3.14 -7.58 7.98
CA ALA A 69 -2.71 -8.74 7.21
C ALA A 69 -1.21 -9.02 7.32
N VAL A 70 -0.36 -7.98 7.30
CA VAL A 70 1.11 -8.16 7.26
C VAL A 70 1.78 -8.10 8.63
N CYS A 71 1.23 -7.29 9.54
CA CYS A 71 1.81 -6.90 10.82
C CYS A 71 0.74 -6.85 11.93
N PRO A 72 0.02 -7.95 12.20
CA PRO A 72 -1.18 -7.95 13.06
C PRO A 72 -0.91 -7.46 14.49
N LYS A 73 0.32 -7.63 14.98
CA LYS A 73 0.71 -7.14 16.31
C LYS A 73 0.76 -5.61 16.36
N ASP A 74 1.35 -4.97 15.34
CA ASP A 74 1.47 -3.51 15.27
C ASP A 74 0.12 -2.86 14.97
N ALA A 75 -0.69 -3.47 14.11
CA ALA A 75 -2.07 -3.06 13.88
C ALA A 75 -2.91 -3.10 15.18
N ALA A 76 -2.84 -4.21 15.93
CA ALA A 76 -3.54 -4.32 17.21
C ALA A 76 -3.02 -3.33 18.26
N ALA A 77 -1.73 -3.05 18.28
CA ALA A 77 -1.15 -2.04 19.16
C ALA A 77 -1.68 -0.64 18.82
N PHE A 78 -1.76 -0.30 17.54
CA PHE A 78 -2.33 0.97 17.07
C PHE A 78 -3.82 1.10 17.40
N ILE A 79 -4.62 0.05 17.17
CA ILE A 79 -6.06 0.06 17.53
C ILE A 79 -6.24 0.30 19.04
N ARG A 80 -5.45 -0.38 19.88
CA ARG A 80 -5.48 -0.15 21.34
C ARG A 80 -5.03 1.25 21.73
N ALA A 81 -4.06 1.83 21.02
CA ALA A 81 -3.61 3.19 21.23
C ALA A 81 -4.72 4.21 20.91
N LEU A 82 -5.50 3.98 19.83
CA LEU A 82 -6.67 4.78 19.48
C LEU A 82 -7.77 4.69 20.55
N GLU A 83 -8.12 3.49 21.01
CA GLU A 83 -9.17 3.27 22.01
C GLU A 83 -8.85 3.93 23.36
N LYS A 84 -7.56 3.93 23.74
CA LYS A 84 -7.10 4.46 25.02
C LYS A 84 -6.66 5.92 24.95
N GLY A 85 -6.47 6.46 23.75
CA GLY A 85 -5.92 7.80 23.53
C GLY A 85 -4.47 7.96 24.00
N VAL A 86 -3.64 6.92 23.89
CA VAL A 86 -2.25 6.91 24.40
C VAL A 86 -1.29 6.43 23.32
N ASP A 87 -0.18 7.15 23.09
CA ASP A 87 0.88 6.82 22.11
C ASP A 87 0.35 6.48 20.70
N MET A 88 -0.67 7.21 20.23
CA MET A 88 -1.26 6.95 18.91
C MET A 88 -0.25 7.13 17.77
N GLU A 89 0.53 8.20 17.80
CA GLU A 89 1.51 8.53 16.77
C GLU A 89 2.63 7.47 16.73
N GLY A 90 3.23 7.14 17.88
CA GLY A 90 4.29 6.12 17.93
C GLY A 90 3.79 4.73 17.55
N ALA A 91 2.56 4.36 17.91
CA ALA A 91 1.97 3.09 17.47
C ALA A 91 1.67 3.08 15.98
N TYR A 92 1.23 4.21 15.42
CA TYR A 92 0.99 4.36 13.99
C TYR A 92 2.29 4.28 13.19
N ASP A 93 3.35 4.93 13.64
CA ASP A 93 4.67 4.91 12.98
C ASP A 93 5.25 3.50 12.90
N ARG A 94 5.18 2.73 14.00
CA ARG A 94 5.62 1.33 14.03
C ARG A 94 4.83 0.46 13.03
N MET A 95 3.52 0.70 12.95
CA MET A 95 2.65 0.02 12.00
C MET A 95 3.02 0.37 10.55
N LEU A 96 3.25 1.65 10.25
CA LEU A 96 3.68 2.10 8.92
C LEU A 96 5.05 1.57 8.53
N GLU A 97 6.02 1.57 9.45
CA GLU A 97 7.35 1.00 9.23
C GLU A 97 7.24 -0.47 8.87
N CYS A 98 6.37 -1.22 9.55
CA CYS A 98 6.16 -2.64 9.27
C CYS A 98 5.55 -2.87 7.87
N ASN A 99 4.53 -2.09 7.49
CA ASN A 99 3.98 -2.10 6.13
C ASN A 99 5.05 -1.78 5.07
N HIS A 100 5.87 -0.75 5.33
CA HIS A 100 6.92 -0.32 4.41
C HIS A 100 8.02 -1.38 4.26
N ARG A 101 8.42 -2.04 5.35
CA ARG A 101 9.38 -3.15 5.34
C ARG A 101 8.86 -4.33 4.53
N PHE A 102 7.61 -4.75 4.74
CA PHE A 102 6.99 -5.83 3.95
C PHE A 102 7.05 -5.54 2.46
N LYS A 103 6.69 -4.31 2.05
CA LYS A 103 6.75 -3.90 0.65
C LYS A 103 8.20 -3.88 0.13
N THR A 104 9.12 -3.26 0.85
CA THR A 104 10.54 -3.10 0.44
C THR A 104 11.22 -4.47 0.30
N ASP A 105 11.03 -5.37 1.26
CA ASP A 105 11.63 -6.71 1.24
C ASP A 105 11.02 -7.56 0.11
N GLY A 106 9.74 -7.37 -0.19
CA GLY A 106 9.10 -7.98 -1.35
C GLY A 106 9.62 -7.46 -2.68
N GLU A 107 9.81 -6.15 -2.82
CA GLU A 107 10.35 -5.52 -4.04
C GLU A 107 11.79 -5.96 -4.33
N ARG A 108 12.60 -6.17 -3.28
CA ARG A 108 13.96 -6.74 -3.39
C ARG A 108 14.01 -8.14 -3.99
N LEU A 109 12.88 -8.88 -4.00
CA LEU A 109 12.83 -10.18 -4.67
C LEU A 109 12.93 -10.04 -6.20
N PHE A 110 12.78 -8.85 -6.77
CA PHE A 110 12.73 -8.58 -8.21
C PHE A 110 13.96 -7.82 -8.74
N THR A 111 14.96 -7.58 -7.90
CA THR A 111 16.23 -6.91 -8.24
C THR A 111 17.37 -7.90 -8.23
#